data_AF-A0A455UDA1-F1
#
_entry.id   AF-A0A455UDA1-F1
#
_cell.length_a   1.000
_cell.length_b   1.000
_cell.length_c   1.000
_cell.angle_alpha   90.00
_cell.angle_beta   90.00
_cell.angle_gamma   90.00
#
_symmetry.space_group_name_H-M   'P 1'
#
loop_
_entity.id
_entity.type
_entity.pdbx_description
1 polymer ?
#
loop_
_entity_poly.entity_id
_entity_poly.type
_entity_poly.pdbx_seq_one_letter_code
_entity_poly.pdbx_strand_id
1 'polypeptide(L)'
;MAPTHTTMINGLGVLGWGVGGIEAEAAMLGQPVSMLIPEVIGFKLTGKLREGITATDLVLTVTEMLRKKGVVGKFVEFYGDGLKDLPLADRATIANMAPEYGATCGFFPVDEETLNYMRLTGREDEQVALVEAYSKAQGLWREPNDEPVFTDALHLDMTEVEASLAGPKRPQDRVALQDMAAAFNKFMQEDTKAKPTERGKLSSEGGQTAVGIERSFEHDTSRAVKLNEQDFSLDPGAVVIAAITSCTNTSNPSVMMAAGLLARKAREKA
;
A
#
# COMPACT_ATOMS: atom_id res chain seq x y z
N MET A 1 9.03 -4.38 -20.24
CA MET A 1 8.19 -3.43 -19.48
C MET A 1 8.93 -3.15 -18.19
N ALA A 2 9.36 -1.91 -17.93
CA ALA A 2 9.97 -1.59 -16.65
C ALA A 2 8.89 -1.66 -15.55
N PRO A 3 9.20 -2.13 -14.34
CA PRO A 3 8.19 -2.30 -13.30
C PRO A 3 7.61 -0.96 -12.87
N THR A 4 6.27 -0.86 -12.81
CA THR A 4 5.55 0.36 -12.35
C THR A 4 5.92 0.73 -10.91
N HIS A 5 6.27 -0.26 -10.09
CA HIS A 5 6.64 -0.11 -8.69
C HIS A 5 8.13 0.18 -8.45
N THR A 6 8.89 0.59 -9.48
CA THR A 6 10.23 1.16 -9.29
C THR A 6 10.22 2.30 -8.25
N THR A 7 9.07 2.96 -8.09
CA THR A 7 8.86 4.02 -7.09
C THR A 7 9.11 3.58 -5.65
N MET A 8 9.13 2.28 -5.35
CA MET A 8 9.47 1.76 -4.02
C MET A 8 10.83 2.26 -3.51
N ILE A 9 11.81 2.43 -4.41
CA ILE A 9 13.17 2.85 -4.04
C ILE A 9 13.23 4.29 -3.51
N ASN A 10 12.20 5.10 -3.79
CA ASN A 10 12.09 6.47 -3.29
C ASN A 10 12.00 6.54 -1.75
N GLY A 11 11.61 5.44 -1.08
CA GLY A 11 11.66 5.34 0.39
C GLY A 11 13.07 5.39 0.99
N LEU A 12 14.10 5.16 0.16
CA LEU A 12 15.53 5.22 0.50
C LEU A 12 16.19 6.54 0.05
N GLY A 13 15.41 7.54 -0.38
CA GLY A 13 15.96 8.79 -0.91
C GLY A 13 16.56 8.71 -2.30
N VAL A 14 16.27 7.63 -3.04
CA VAL A 14 16.67 7.48 -4.45
C VAL A 14 15.49 7.83 -5.34
N LEU A 15 15.58 8.93 -6.08
CA LEU A 15 14.51 9.34 -6.98
C LEU A 15 14.44 8.42 -8.22
N GLY A 16 13.36 7.66 -8.35
CA GLY A 16 13.10 6.76 -9.47
C GLY A 16 11.63 6.40 -9.62
N TRP A 17 11.21 6.08 -10.85
CA TRP A 17 9.84 5.70 -11.19
C TRP A 17 9.77 4.78 -12.41
N GLY A 18 8.60 4.20 -12.65
CA GLY A 18 8.37 3.33 -13.80
C GLY A 18 8.25 4.13 -15.11
N VAL A 19 8.92 3.66 -16.17
CA VAL A 19 8.85 4.23 -17.52
C VAL A 19 8.50 3.17 -18.55
N GLY A 20 8.11 3.58 -19.76
CA GLY A 20 7.95 2.65 -20.87
C GLY A 20 9.28 2.03 -21.30
N GLY A 21 9.21 0.93 -22.07
CA GLY A 21 10.41 0.22 -22.52
C GLY A 21 11.31 1.07 -23.42
N ILE A 22 10.71 1.89 -24.28
CA ILE A 22 11.43 2.75 -25.22
C ILE A 22 12.18 3.86 -24.47
N GLU A 23 11.55 4.46 -23.46
CA GLU A 23 12.18 5.48 -22.62
C GLU A 23 13.35 4.89 -21.82
N ALA A 24 13.19 3.66 -21.31
CA ALA A 24 14.27 2.95 -20.63
C ALA A 24 15.46 2.66 -21.57
N GLU A 25 15.19 2.18 -22.79
CA GLU A 25 16.23 1.94 -23.80
C GLU A 25 16.93 3.23 -24.21
N ALA A 26 16.18 4.33 -24.40
CA ALA A 26 16.75 5.64 -24.70
C ALA A 26 17.68 6.11 -23.58
N ALA A 27 17.28 5.97 -22.31
CA ALA A 27 18.11 6.30 -21.15
C ALA A 27 19.40 5.46 -21.10
N MET A 28 19.31 4.16 -21.44
CA MET A 28 20.49 3.28 -21.54
C MET A 28 21.47 3.72 -22.64
N LEU A 29 20.97 4.37 -23.69
CA LEU A 29 21.78 4.96 -24.77
C LEU A 29 22.26 6.39 -24.44
N GLY A 30 22.10 6.83 -23.19
CA GLY A 30 22.53 8.15 -22.72
C GLY A 30 21.59 9.30 -23.09
N GLN A 31 20.39 9.01 -23.59
CA GLN A 31 19.39 10.06 -23.83
C GLN A 31 18.79 10.53 -22.50
N PRO A 32 18.74 11.84 -22.24
CA PRO A 32 18.02 12.37 -21.08
C PRO A 32 16.53 12.08 -21.15
N VAL A 33 15.90 11.89 -19.98
CA VAL A 33 14.44 11.81 -19.87
C VAL A 33 13.86 13.21 -20.06
N SER A 34 12.99 13.39 -21.05
CA SER A 34 12.25 14.64 -21.24
C SER A 34 10.97 14.60 -20.40
N MET A 35 10.82 15.56 -19.49
CA MET A 35 9.61 15.72 -18.69
C MET A 35 9.33 17.21 -18.43
N LEU A 36 8.05 17.54 -18.24
CA LEU A 36 7.68 18.84 -17.69
C LEU A 36 8.17 18.92 -16.24
N ILE A 37 8.57 20.12 -15.80
CA ILE A 37 8.90 20.35 -14.40
C ILE A 37 7.64 20.03 -13.58
N PRO A 38 7.67 19.00 -12.72
CA PRO A 38 6.48 18.56 -12.02
C PRO A 38 6.17 19.51 -10.86
N GLU A 39 4.88 19.68 -10.59
CA GLU A 39 4.45 20.21 -9.29
C GLU A 39 4.81 19.20 -8.20
N VAL A 40 5.13 19.71 -7.00
CA VAL A 40 5.49 18.87 -5.85
C VAL A 40 4.45 19.10 -4.75
N ILE A 41 3.79 18.02 -4.34
CA ILE A 41 2.81 18.00 -3.26
C ILE A 41 3.51 17.53 -2.00
N GLY A 42 3.60 18.41 -1.00
CA GLY A 42 4.12 18.05 0.32
C GLY A 42 3.12 17.18 1.07
N PHE A 43 3.56 16.07 1.65
CA PHE A 43 2.74 15.24 2.52
C PHE A 43 3.38 15.19 3.92
N LYS A 44 2.87 16.04 4.81
CA LYS A 44 3.38 16.17 6.17
C LYS A 44 2.90 15.03 7.04
N LEU A 45 3.83 14.29 7.63
CA LEU A 45 3.56 13.27 8.63
C LEU A 45 3.99 13.77 10.02
N THR A 46 3.06 13.71 10.97
CA THR A 46 3.33 13.99 12.39
C THR A 46 2.86 12.84 13.27
N GLY A 47 3.23 12.88 14.56
CA GLY A 47 2.85 11.84 15.51
C GLY A 47 3.57 10.53 15.23
N LYS A 48 3.04 9.45 15.81
CA LYS A 48 3.57 8.08 15.70
C LYS A 48 2.43 7.11 15.50
N LEU A 49 2.64 6.07 14.71
CA LEU A 49 1.65 5.00 14.55
C LEU A 49 1.38 4.35 15.92
N ARG A 50 0.09 4.13 16.21
CA ARG A 50 -0.35 3.45 17.43
C ARG A 50 0.03 1.96 17.37
N GLU A 51 0.19 1.36 18.54
CA GLU A 51 0.42 -0.09 18.62
C GLU A 51 -0.71 -0.87 17.92
N GLY A 52 -0.35 -1.89 17.15
CA GLY A 52 -1.29 -2.69 16.37
C GLY A 52 -1.65 -2.11 15.00
N ILE A 53 -1.24 -0.87 14.70
CA ILE A 53 -1.36 -0.27 13.36
C ILE A 53 -0.11 -0.61 12.54
N THR A 54 -0.31 -0.94 11.27
CA THR A 54 0.74 -1.40 10.36
C THR A 54 1.09 -0.37 9.30
N ALA A 55 2.22 -0.57 8.61
CA ALA A 55 2.59 0.18 7.43
C ALA A 55 1.51 0.11 6.33
N THR A 56 0.82 -1.03 6.22
CA THR A 56 -0.28 -1.24 5.28
C THR A 56 -1.44 -0.28 5.57
N ASP A 57 -1.81 -0.11 6.84
CA ASP A 57 -2.88 0.82 7.23
C ASP A 57 -2.53 2.28 6.93
N LEU A 58 -1.28 2.65 7.19
CA LEU A 58 -0.76 3.98 6.87
C LEU A 58 -0.80 4.25 5.37
N VAL A 59 -0.29 3.33 4.54
CA VAL A 59 -0.26 3.55 3.09
C VAL A 59 -1.66 3.58 2.48
N LEU A 60 -2.62 2.81 2.99
CA LEU A 60 -4.01 2.89 2.52
C LEU A 60 -4.64 4.24 2.84
N THR A 61 -4.38 4.78 4.03
CA THR A 61 -4.83 6.12 4.44
C THR A 61 -4.21 7.20 3.56
N VAL A 62 -2.90 7.14 3.35
CA VAL A 62 -2.17 8.06 2.44
C VAL A 62 -2.69 7.97 1.01
N THR A 63 -2.94 6.76 0.51
CA THR A 63 -3.45 6.52 -0.85
C THR A 63 -4.83 7.14 -1.04
N GLU A 64 -5.73 6.95 -0.07
CA GLU A 64 -7.06 7.55 -0.09
C GLU A 64 -6.97 9.09 -0.14
N MET A 65 -6.15 9.70 0.72
CA MET A 65 -5.99 11.16 0.81
C MET A 65 -5.41 11.75 -0.49
N LEU A 66 -4.34 11.15 -1.02
CA LEU A 66 -3.68 11.61 -2.25
C LEU A 66 -4.56 11.42 -3.48
N ARG A 67 -5.37 10.35 -3.54
CA ARG A 67 -6.38 10.19 -4.60
C ARG A 67 -7.44 11.26 -4.54
N LYS A 68 -7.96 11.59 -3.36
CA LYS A 68 -8.92 12.69 -3.18
C LYS A 68 -8.32 14.04 -3.58
N LYS A 69 -7.03 14.27 -3.29
CA LYS A 69 -6.31 15.50 -3.68
C LYS A 69 -6.09 15.61 -5.18
N GLY A 70 -5.91 14.50 -5.89
CA GLY A 70 -5.69 14.48 -7.33
C GLY A 70 -4.26 14.82 -7.73
N VAL A 71 -3.33 13.90 -7.44
CA VAL A 71 -1.87 14.09 -7.66
C VAL A 71 -1.35 13.48 -8.97
N VAL A 72 -2.21 13.28 -9.96
CA VAL A 72 -1.83 12.64 -11.22
C VAL A 72 -0.76 13.44 -11.96
N GLY A 73 0.37 12.79 -12.25
CA GLY A 73 1.52 13.40 -12.94
C GLY A 73 2.36 14.36 -12.07
N LYS A 74 2.04 14.47 -10.78
CA LYS A 74 2.77 15.30 -9.80
C LYS A 74 3.76 14.44 -9.02
N PHE A 75 4.71 15.09 -8.37
CA PHE A 75 5.55 14.46 -7.36
C PHE A 75 4.86 14.59 -6.00
N VAL A 76 5.04 13.58 -5.16
CA VAL A 76 4.69 13.66 -3.73
C VAL A 76 5.97 13.54 -2.95
N GLU A 77 6.21 14.48 -2.04
CA GLU A 77 7.35 14.44 -1.13
C GLU A 77 6.86 14.37 0.31
N PHE A 78 7.29 13.33 1.02
CA PHE A 78 6.94 13.10 2.42
C PHE A 78 7.91 13.85 3.32
N TYR A 79 7.37 14.58 4.30
CA TYR A 79 8.16 15.41 5.20
C TYR A 79 7.51 15.50 6.59
N GLY A 80 8.14 16.24 7.50
CA GLY A 80 7.67 16.40 8.88
C GLY A 80 8.34 15.45 9.87
N ASP A 81 8.11 15.70 11.16
CA ASP A 81 8.83 15.01 12.24
C ASP A 81 8.42 13.56 12.45
N GLY A 82 7.24 13.16 11.93
CA GLY A 82 6.80 11.77 11.97
C GLY A 82 7.74 10.81 11.23
N LEU A 83 8.52 11.29 10.25
CA LEU A 83 9.49 10.47 9.52
C LEU A 83 10.58 9.88 10.42
N LYS A 84 10.92 10.54 11.53
CA LYS A 84 11.93 10.07 12.50
C LYS A 84 11.55 8.71 13.09
N ASP A 85 10.26 8.48 13.30
CA ASP A 85 9.73 7.26 13.90
C ASP A 85 9.29 6.23 12.86
N LEU A 86 9.48 6.51 11.57
CA LEU A 86 9.02 5.68 10.46
C LEU A 86 10.20 4.86 9.88
N PRO A 87 10.25 3.54 10.13
CA PRO A 87 11.30 2.67 9.62
C PRO A 87 11.35 2.68 8.09
N LEU A 88 12.52 2.38 7.53
CA LEU A 88 12.68 2.47 6.08
C LEU A 88 11.75 1.54 5.28
N ALA A 89 11.45 0.36 5.81
CA ALA A 89 10.51 -0.57 5.18
C ALA A 89 9.09 0.03 5.06
N ASP A 90 8.68 0.85 6.01
CA ASP A 90 7.37 1.52 6.00
C ASP A 90 7.38 2.65 4.96
N ARG A 91 8.48 3.41 4.86
CA ARG A 91 8.69 4.42 3.80
C ARG A 91 8.61 3.77 2.41
N ALA A 92 9.29 2.65 2.22
CA ALA A 92 9.26 1.88 0.97
C ALA A 92 7.85 1.35 0.64
N THR A 93 7.09 0.94 1.66
CA THR A 93 5.67 0.53 1.50
C THR A 93 4.83 1.68 0.93
N ILE A 94 5.01 2.89 1.46
CA ILE A 94 4.28 4.09 1.02
C ILE A 94 4.70 4.52 -0.38
N ALA A 95 6.01 4.56 -0.64
CA ALA A 95 6.59 4.94 -1.93
C ALA A 95 6.22 3.94 -3.05
N ASN A 96 6.11 2.64 -2.72
CA ASN A 96 5.70 1.60 -3.65
C ASN A 96 4.28 1.84 -4.20
N MET A 97 3.39 2.45 -3.42
CA MET A 97 2.00 2.69 -3.81
C MET A 97 1.78 3.99 -4.61
N ALA A 98 2.85 4.65 -5.06
CA ALA A 98 2.74 5.86 -5.88
C ALA A 98 1.83 5.72 -7.12
N PRO A 99 1.92 4.62 -7.91
CA PRO A 99 0.99 4.39 -9.00
C PRO A 99 -0.48 4.32 -8.53
N GLU A 100 -0.74 3.72 -7.36
CA GLU A 100 -2.06 3.55 -6.76
C GLU A 100 -2.68 4.85 -6.29
N TYR A 101 -1.91 5.89 -5.94
CA TYR A 101 -2.43 7.26 -5.73
C TYR A 101 -2.24 8.21 -6.92
N GLY A 102 -1.56 7.75 -7.97
CA GLY A 102 -1.44 8.42 -9.26
C GLY A 102 -0.26 9.37 -9.39
N ALA A 103 0.56 9.50 -8.35
CA ALA A 103 1.77 10.32 -8.43
C ALA A 103 2.81 9.65 -9.33
N THR A 104 3.69 10.46 -9.90
CA THR A 104 4.86 9.94 -10.63
C THR A 104 5.82 9.23 -9.67
N CYS A 105 5.98 9.77 -8.45
CA CYS A 105 6.77 9.20 -7.38
C CYS A 105 6.22 9.62 -6.00
N GLY A 106 6.65 8.89 -4.96
CA GLY A 106 6.46 9.24 -3.55
C GLY A 106 7.82 9.25 -2.85
N PHE A 107 8.41 10.43 -2.68
CA PHE A 107 9.79 10.63 -2.28
C PHE A 107 9.95 10.84 -0.77
N PHE A 108 10.92 10.16 -0.17
CA PHE A 108 11.36 10.40 1.20
C PHE A 108 12.82 10.90 1.16
N PRO A 109 13.14 12.05 1.75
CA PRO A 109 14.52 12.56 1.76
C PRO A 109 15.46 11.66 2.58
N VAL A 110 16.77 11.78 2.31
CA VAL A 110 17.81 11.04 3.02
C VAL A 110 17.93 11.56 4.45
N ASP A 111 17.97 10.66 5.41
CA ASP A 111 18.17 10.95 6.83
C ASP A 111 18.91 9.82 7.56
N GLU A 112 18.99 9.90 8.89
CA GLU A 112 19.67 8.88 9.70
C GLU A 112 19.08 7.48 9.52
N GLU A 113 17.77 7.35 9.33
CA GLU A 113 17.14 6.04 9.10
C GLU A 113 17.56 5.43 7.76
N THR A 114 17.83 6.27 6.75
CA THR A 114 18.43 5.82 5.49
C THR A 114 19.80 5.18 5.74
N LEU A 115 20.65 5.83 6.53
CA LEU A 115 21.98 5.30 6.87
C LEU A 115 21.89 4.04 7.73
N ASN A 116 20.97 4.00 8.70
CA ASN A 116 20.72 2.82 9.53
C ASN A 116 20.32 1.62 8.67
N TYR A 117 19.44 1.83 7.70
CA TYR A 117 19.05 0.78 6.77
C TYR A 117 20.21 0.32 5.87
N MET A 118 21.05 1.25 5.38
CA MET A 118 22.24 0.89 4.61
C MET A 118 23.20 0.01 5.43
N ARG A 119 23.46 0.36 6.69
CA ARG A 119 24.26 -0.47 7.61
C ARG A 119 23.61 -1.83 7.85
N LEU A 120 22.30 -1.84 8.12
CA LEU A 120 21.51 -3.06 8.34
C LEU A 120 21.59 -4.02 7.14
N THR A 121 21.63 -3.48 5.93
CA THR A 121 21.72 -4.25 4.67
C THR A 121 23.16 -4.56 4.24
N GLY A 122 24.13 -4.34 5.13
CA GLY A 122 25.52 -4.72 4.94
C GLY A 122 26.29 -3.84 3.97
N ARG A 123 25.94 -2.55 3.85
CA ARG A 123 26.80 -1.58 3.15
C ARG A 123 28.00 -1.21 4.03
N GLU A 124 29.16 -1.06 3.39
CA GLU A 124 30.41 -0.71 4.06
C GLU A 124 30.33 0.68 4.71
N ASP A 125 30.98 0.84 5.87
CA ASP A 125 30.96 2.10 6.63
C ASP A 125 31.50 3.29 5.82
N GLU A 126 32.50 3.07 4.95
CA GLU A 126 33.03 4.09 4.05
C GLU A 126 31.96 4.60 3.07
N GLN A 127 31.15 3.69 2.52
CA GLN A 127 30.06 4.05 1.62
C GLN A 127 28.95 4.81 2.36
N VAL A 128 28.60 4.38 3.58
CA VAL A 128 27.60 5.07 4.41
C VAL A 128 28.07 6.49 4.76
N ALA A 129 29.34 6.65 5.16
CA ALA A 129 29.94 7.95 5.45
C ALA A 129 29.98 8.86 4.22
N LEU A 130 30.28 8.30 3.04
CA LEU A 130 30.22 9.05 1.79
C LEU A 130 28.80 9.55 1.48
N VAL A 131 27.78 8.69 1.63
CA VAL A 131 26.38 9.08 1.38
C VAL A 131 25.95 10.18 2.35
N GLU A 132 26.30 10.08 3.63
CA GLU A 132 26.00 11.12 4.61
C GLU A 132 26.65 12.45 4.24
N ALA A 133 27.97 12.45 4.02
CA ALA A 133 28.74 13.66 3.72
C ALA A 133 28.26 14.32 2.43
N TYR A 134 28.02 13.52 1.38
CA TYR A 134 27.51 14.02 0.11
C TYR A 134 26.10 14.61 0.25
N SER A 135 25.18 13.88 0.89
CA SER A 135 23.79 14.34 1.04
C SER A 135 23.70 15.66 1.81
N LYS A 136 24.51 15.81 2.87
CA LYS A 136 24.61 17.07 3.63
C LYS A 136 25.21 18.20 2.79
N ALA A 137 26.30 17.93 2.07
CA ALA A 137 26.94 18.94 1.22
C ALA A 137 26.06 19.42 0.07
N GLN A 138 25.18 18.57 -0.45
CA GLN A 138 24.24 18.89 -1.53
C GLN A 138 22.90 19.46 -1.04
N GLY A 139 22.65 19.52 0.28
CA GLY A 139 21.35 19.94 0.82
C GLY A 139 20.22 18.93 0.58
N LEU A 140 20.56 17.64 0.41
CA LEU A 140 19.60 16.53 0.25
C LEU A 140 19.24 15.86 1.59
N TRP A 141 19.96 16.24 2.66
CA TRP A 141 19.77 15.71 3.99
C TRP A 141 18.58 16.38 4.67
N ARG A 142 17.65 15.57 5.20
CA ARG A 142 16.51 16.05 5.98
C ARG A 142 16.94 16.46 7.38
N GLU A 143 16.62 17.69 7.76
CA GLU A 143 16.76 18.19 9.12
C GLU A 143 15.44 18.11 9.90
N PRO A 144 15.49 18.00 11.24
CA PRO A 144 14.30 18.10 12.08
C PRO A 144 13.58 19.45 11.90
N ASN A 145 12.25 19.43 11.84
CA ASN A 145 11.41 20.61 11.59
C ASN A 145 11.55 21.26 10.20
N ASP A 146 12.14 20.58 9.22
CA ASP A 146 12.16 21.09 7.85
C ASP A 146 10.74 21.30 7.30
N GLU A 147 10.52 22.48 6.71
CA GLU A 147 9.30 22.90 6.03
C GLU A 147 9.63 23.37 4.61
N PRO A 148 9.89 22.44 3.65
CA PRO A 148 10.16 22.82 2.28
C PRO A 148 8.95 23.52 1.63
N VAL A 149 9.22 24.35 0.62
CA VAL A 149 8.17 25.07 -0.11
C VAL A 149 7.62 24.15 -1.20
N PHE A 150 6.40 23.68 -1.00
CA PHE A 150 5.68 22.83 -1.95
C PHE A 150 4.65 23.62 -2.76
N THR A 151 4.22 23.07 -3.89
CA THR A 151 3.12 23.65 -4.70
C THR A 151 1.81 23.65 -3.90
N ASP A 152 1.58 22.58 -3.14
CA ASP A 152 0.45 22.41 -2.24
C ASP A 152 0.84 21.36 -1.17
N ALA A 153 0.09 21.28 -0.08
CA ALA A 153 0.40 20.36 1.01
C ALA A 153 -0.84 19.63 1.55
N LEU A 154 -0.58 18.43 2.08
CA LEU A 154 -1.48 17.66 2.92
C LEU A 154 -0.79 17.39 4.25
N HIS A 155 -1.59 17.12 5.28
CA HIS A 155 -1.10 16.77 6.60
C HIS A 155 -1.87 15.57 7.14
N LEU A 156 -1.14 14.64 7.75
CA LEU A 156 -1.68 13.47 8.45
C LEU A 156 -0.97 13.32 9.80
N ASP A 157 -1.76 13.29 10.87
CA ASP A 157 -1.30 12.78 12.15
C ASP A 157 -1.40 11.26 12.15
N MET A 158 -0.27 10.58 12.27
CA MET A 158 -0.20 9.11 12.23
C MET A 158 -0.93 8.44 13.41
N THR A 159 -1.26 9.19 14.47
CA THR A 159 -2.08 8.67 15.58
C THR A 159 -3.55 8.44 15.18
N GLU A 160 -4.03 9.11 14.13
CA GLU A 160 -5.39 8.98 13.61
C GLU A 160 -5.56 7.76 12.71
N VAL A 161 -4.47 7.13 12.28
CA VAL A 161 -4.52 5.93 11.42
C VAL A 161 -5.15 4.78 12.20
N GLU A 162 -6.07 4.09 11.55
CA GLU A 162 -6.81 2.94 12.06
C GLU A 162 -6.61 1.72 11.15
N ALA A 163 -6.76 0.53 11.73
CA ALA A 163 -6.65 -0.72 10.99
C ALA A 163 -7.68 -0.74 9.85
N SER A 164 -7.26 -1.09 8.63
CA SER A 164 -8.09 -0.97 7.44
C SER A 164 -7.77 -2.01 6.38
N LEU A 165 -8.70 -2.18 5.44
CA LEU A 165 -8.51 -2.93 4.20
C LEU A 165 -8.82 -2.02 3.01
N ALA A 166 -8.41 -2.44 1.82
CA ALA A 166 -8.82 -1.83 0.57
C ALA A 166 -9.62 -2.82 -0.28
N GLY A 167 -10.74 -2.38 -0.83
CA GLY A 167 -11.56 -3.20 -1.72
C GLY A 167 -13.05 -2.84 -1.68
N PRO A 168 -13.90 -3.66 -2.31
CA PRO A 168 -13.57 -4.94 -2.94
C PRO A 168 -12.99 -4.81 -4.36
N LYS A 169 -13.02 -3.62 -4.98
CA LYS A 169 -12.69 -3.44 -6.41
C LYS A 169 -11.42 -2.63 -6.69
N ARG A 170 -11.04 -1.67 -5.82
CA ARG A 170 -9.92 -0.75 -6.09
C ARG A 170 -9.05 -0.50 -4.85
N PRO A 171 -7.74 -0.26 -4.99
CA PRO A 171 -6.82 -0.02 -3.87
C PRO A 171 -7.15 1.22 -3.02
N GLN A 172 -7.77 2.23 -3.61
CA GLN A 172 -8.17 3.45 -2.91
C GLN A 172 -9.52 3.34 -2.17
N ASP A 173 -10.24 2.24 -2.33
CA ASP A 173 -11.50 1.99 -1.62
C ASP A 173 -11.19 1.50 -0.20
N ARG A 174 -10.64 2.38 0.63
CA ARG A 174 -10.29 2.10 2.03
C ARG A 174 -11.55 1.88 2.85
N VAL A 175 -11.54 0.83 3.67
CA VAL A 175 -12.60 0.48 4.64
C VAL A 175 -11.93 0.21 5.97
N ALA A 176 -12.35 0.92 7.03
CA ALA A 176 -11.89 0.62 8.38
C ALA A 176 -12.26 -0.82 8.75
N LEU A 177 -11.36 -1.54 9.41
CA LEU A 177 -11.54 -2.97 9.73
C LEU A 177 -12.83 -3.22 10.53
N GLN A 178 -13.18 -2.30 11.43
CA GLN A 178 -14.41 -2.35 12.24
C GLN A 178 -15.69 -2.25 11.39
N ASP A 179 -15.62 -1.61 10.23
CA ASP A 179 -16.76 -1.37 9.33
C ASP A 179 -16.84 -2.38 8.19
N MET A 180 -15.90 -3.33 8.10
CA MET A 180 -15.76 -4.26 6.99
C MET A 180 -17.04 -5.07 6.72
N ALA A 181 -17.67 -5.61 7.76
CA ALA A 181 -18.91 -6.39 7.60
C ALA A 181 -20.07 -5.52 7.08
N ALA A 182 -20.20 -4.31 7.59
CA ALA A 182 -21.25 -3.37 7.14
C ALA A 182 -21.01 -2.92 5.70
N ALA A 183 -19.77 -2.61 5.35
CA ALA A 183 -19.36 -2.22 4.00
C ALA A 183 -19.59 -3.36 2.99
N PHE A 184 -19.24 -4.60 3.35
CA PHE A 184 -19.47 -5.78 2.52
C PHE A 184 -20.97 -6.01 2.28
N ASN A 185 -21.79 -5.98 3.33
CA ASN A 185 -23.24 -6.16 3.21
C ASN A 185 -23.89 -5.09 2.34
N LYS A 186 -23.46 -3.82 2.48
CA LYS A 186 -23.91 -2.72 1.63
C LYS A 186 -23.52 -2.96 0.17
N PHE A 187 -22.28 -3.36 -0.09
CA PHE A 187 -21.80 -3.68 -1.43
C PHE A 187 -22.63 -4.80 -2.07
N MET A 188 -22.91 -5.88 -1.34
CA MET A 188 -23.75 -6.99 -1.83
C MET A 188 -25.18 -6.55 -2.16
N GLN A 189 -25.77 -5.65 -1.36
CA GLN A 189 -27.10 -5.09 -1.64
C GLN A 189 -27.12 -4.16 -2.87
N GLU A 190 -26.04 -3.45 -3.14
CA GLU A 190 -25.93 -2.57 -4.30
C GLU A 190 -25.67 -3.36 -5.59
N ASP A 191 -24.80 -4.38 -5.52
CA ASP A 191 -24.49 -5.27 -6.66
C ASP A 191 -25.71 -6.13 -7.07
N THR A 192 -26.54 -6.55 -6.10
CA THR A 192 -27.80 -7.28 -6.38
C THR A 192 -28.90 -6.42 -7.02
N LYS A 193 -28.85 -5.09 -6.90
CA LYS A 193 -29.79 -4.14 -7.53
C LYS A 193 -29.42 -3.77 -8.98
N ALA A 194 -28.24 -4.17 -9.48
CA ALA A 194 -27.84 -3.93 -10.86
C ALA A 194 -28.72 -4.71 -11.86
N LYS A 195 -29.05 -4.10 -13.00
CA LYS A 195 -29.94 -4.68 -14.03
C LYS A 195 -29.36 -6.00 -14.59
N PRO A 196 -30.19 -6.97 -15.03
CA PRO A 196 -29.73 -8.29 -15.50
C PRO A 196 -28.71 -8.26 -16.64
N THR A 197 -28.67 -7.18 -17.42
CA THR A 197 -27.72 -6.99 -18.53
C THR A 197 -26.30 -6.64 -18.05
N GLU A 198 -26.13 -6.18 -16.80
CA GLU A 198 -24.82 -5.94 -16.18
C GLU A 198 -24.39 -7.06 -15.20
N ARG A 199 -25.24 -8.09 -14.98
CA ARG A 199 -24.91 -9.30 -14.20
C ARG A 199 -23.79 -10.17 -14.82
N GLY A 200 -23.30 -9.81 -16.00
CA GLY A 200 -22.47 -10.65 -16.86
C GLY A 200 -21.05 -10.98 -16.39
N LYS A 201 -20.69 -10.77 -15.12
CA LYS A 201 -19.33 -11.14 -14.64
C LYS A 201 -19.27 -12.01 -13.38
N LEU A 202 -20.36 -12.17 -12.62
CA LEU A 202 -20.35 -13.03 -11.41
C LEU A 202 -21.28 -14.24 -11.52
N SER A 203 -22.31 -14.19 -12.38
CA SER A 203 -23.28 -15.28 -12.52
C SER A 203 -22.89 -16.37 -13.53
N SER A 204 -21.79 -16.21 -14.28
CA SER A 204 -21.42 -17.11 -15.39
C SER A 204 -20.47 -18.26 -15.01
N GLU A 205 -20.06 -18.39 -13.74
CA GLU A 205 -19.13 -19.44 -13.29
C GLU A 205 -19.76 -20.49 -12.36
N GLY A 206 -21.06 -20.41 -12.07
CA GLY A 206 -21.74 -21.35 -11.18
C GLY A 206 -23.03 -21.89 -11.77
N GLY A 207 -23.09 -23.21 -11.98
CA GLY A 207 -24.29 -23.92 -12.43
C GLY A 207 -25.53 -23.62 -11.59
N GLN A 208 -26.69 -23.68 -12.24
CA GLN A 208 -28.01 -23.50 -11.62
C GLN A 208 -28.26 -24.51 -10.49
N THR A 209 -28.93 -24.09 -9.42
CA THR A 209 -29.35 -24.99 -8.32
C THR A 209 -30.81 -25.40 -8.41
N ALA A 210 -31.03 -26.67 -8.07
CA ALA A 210 -32.33 -27.26 -7.78
C ALA A 210 -32.86 -26.85 -6.39
N VAL A 211 -34.17 -27.03 -6.20
CA VAL A 211 -35.02 -26.45 -5.15
C VAL A 211 -35.01 -27.29 -3.87
N GLY A 212 -34.91 -26.64 -2.70
CA GLY A 212 -35.49 -27.08 -1.43
C GLY A 212 -34.54 -27.64 -0.37
N ILE A 213 -33.86 -26.77 0.40
CA ILE A 213 -33.33 -27.06 1.75
C ILE A 213 -33.40 -25.77 2.59
N GLU A 214 -33.89 -25.86 3.83
CA GLU A 214 -33.86 -24.79 4.84
C GLU A 214 -32.66 -25.01 5.80
N ARG A 215 -31.73 -24.04 5.88
CA ARG A 215 -30.91 -23.81 7.08
C ARG A 215 -30.81 -22.32 7.41
N SER A 216 -30.88 -22.02 8.71
CA SER A 216 -31.19 -20.72 9.29
C SER A 216 -30.06 -19.68 9.32
N PHE A 217 -29.05 -19.79 8.46
CA PHE A 217 -28.06 -18.73 8.17
C PHE A 217 -27.59 -18.77 6.70
N GLU A 218 -28.37 -19.38 5.79
CA GLU A 218 -28.02 -19.47 4.37
C GLU A 218 -28.41 -18.16 3.66
N HIS A 219 -27.42 -17.48 3.08
CA HIS A 219 -27.72 -16.49 2.05
C HIS A 219 -28.32 -17.23 0.85
N ASP A 220 -29.22 -16.59 0.10
CA ASP A 220 -29.86 -17.20 -1.10
C ASP A 220 -28.87 -17.80 -2.11
N THR A 221 -27.63 -17.34 -2.10
CA THR A 221 -26.52 -17.79 -2.97
C THR A 221 -25.53 -18.73 -2.29
N SER A 222 -25.72 -19.13 -1.03
CA SER A 222 -24.85 -20.10 -0.35
C SER A 222 -24.82 -21.44 -1.10
N ARG A 223 -23.66 -22.11 -1.13
CA ARG A 223 -23.45 -23.37 -1.84
C ARG A 223 -22.79 -24.41 -0.94
N ALA A 224 -23.38 -25.60 -0.84
CA ALA A 224 -22.73 -26.74 -0.21
C ALA A 224 -21.59 -27.26 -1.10
N VAL A 225 -20.40 -27.48 -0.51
CA VAL A 225 -19.20 -27.95 -1.20
C VAL A 225 -18.59 -29.10 -0.40
N LYS A 226 -18.17 -30.16 -1.07
CA LYS A 226 -17.36 -31.24 -0.46
C LYS A 226 -15.88 -30.99 -0.74
N LEU A 227 -15.07 -30.99 0.31
CA LEU A 227 -13.61 -30.90 0.21
C LEU A 227 -12.99 -31.92 1.18
N ASN A 228 -12.12 -32.80 0.68
CA ASN A 228 -11.45 -33.84 1.48
C ASN A 228 -12.44 -34.66 2.35
N GLU A 229 -13.55 -35.09 1.75
CA GLU A 229 -14.63 -35.86 2.40
C GLU A 229 -15.40 -35.12 3.52
N GLN A 230 -15.13 -33.83 3.74
CA GLN A 230 -15.86 -32.97 4.66
C GLN A 230 -16.83 -32.05 3.89
N ASP A 231 -18.01 -31.84 4.47
CA ASP A 231 -19.03 -30.94 3.95
C ASP A 231 -18.81 -29.51 4.48
N PHE A 232 -18.72 -28.54 3.58
CA PHE A 232 -18.59 -27.11 3.87
C PHE A 232 -19.76 -26.32 3.25
N SER A 233 -20.11 -25.19 3.86
CA SER A 233 -20.93 -24.17 3.21
C SER A 233 -20.02 -23.07 2.67
N LEU A 234 -20.16 -22.74 1.41
CA LEU A 234 -19.53 -21.58 0.79
C LEU A 234 -20.55 -20.45 0.74
N ASP A 235 -20.47 -19.57 1.74
CA ASP A 235 -21.34 -18.41 1.88
C ASP A 235 -20.74 -17.18 1.16
N PRO A 236 -21.56 -16.20 0.74
CA PRO A 236 -21.06 -14.93 0.24
C PRO A 236 -20.13 -14.26 1.24
N GLY A 237 -18.93 -13.90 0.78
CA GLY A 237 -17.87 -13.32 1.63
C GLY A 237 -16.90 -14.35 2.22
N ALA A 238 -17.09 -15.65 1.95
CA ALA A 238 -16.13 -16.67 2.32
C ALA A 238 -14.75 -16.39 1.67
N VAL A 239 -13.70 -16.38 2.49
CA VAL A 239 -12.33 -16.17 2.04
C VAL A 239 -11.78 -17.46 1.45
N VAL A 240 -11.72 -17.53 0.12
CA VAL A 240 -11.20 -18.69 -0.62
C VAL A 240 -9.72 -18.55 -1.01
N ILE A 241 -9.18 -17.32 -0.95
CA ILE A 241 -7.76 -17.03 -1.18
C ILE A 241 -7.28 -16.12 -0.05
N ALA A 242 -6.25 -16.56 0.68
CA ALA A 242 -5.55 -15.76 1.68
C ALA A 242 -4.05 -15.85 1.38
N ALA A 243 -3.50 -14.82 0.71
CA ALA A 243 -2.12 -14.82 0.25
C ALA A 243 -1.33 -13.66 0.88
N ILE A 244 -0.23 -14.00 1.56
CA ILE A 244 0.80 -13.02 1.93
C ILE A 244 1.76 -12.91 0.75
N THR A 245 1.65 -11.82 -0.02
CA THR A 245 2.36 -11.61 -1.29
C THR A 245 2.72 -10.13 -1.48
N SER A 246 3.27 -9.81 -2.65
CA SER A 246 3.72 -8.47 -3.10
C SER A 246 4.94 -7.92 -2.38
N CYS A 247 5.82 -7.25 -3.13
CA CYS A 247 6.97 -6.51 -2.60
C CYS A 247 6.56 -5.43 -1.59
N THR A 248 5.33 -4.92 -1.67
CA THR A 248 4.78 -3.92 -0.74
C THR A 248 4.83 -4.38 0.71
N ASN A 249 4.54 -5.67 0.98
CA ASN A 249 4.50 -6.19 2.36
C ASN A 249 5.66 -7.17 2.65
N THR A 250 6.09 -7.96 1.67
CA THR A 250 7.11 -9.00 1.92
C THR A 250 8.51 -8.44 2.14
N SER A 251 8.77 -7.22 1.67
CA SER A 251 10.01 -6.49 1.94
C SER A 251 10.05 -5.85 3.33
N ASN A 252 8.93 -5.88 4.08
CA ASN A 252 8.81 -5.27 5.39
C ASN A 252 8.86 -6.35 6.49
N PRO A 253 10.00 -6.50 7.19
CA PRO A 253 10.16 -7.54 8.20
C PRO A 253 9.15 -7.41 9.35
N SER A 254 8.71 -6.20 9.69
CA SER A 254 7.80 -5.96 10.81
C SER A 254 6.46 -6.65 10.60
N VAL A 255 5.83 -6.48 9.43
CA VAL A 255 4.54 -7.12 9.12
C VAL A 255 4.69 -8.63 8.90
N MET A 256 5.81 -9.08 8.35
CA MET A 256 6.09 -10.52 8.15
C MET A 256 6.31 -11.24 9.48
N MET A 257 7.05 -10.63 10.41
CA MET A 257 7.25 -11.15 11.76
C MET A 257 5.93 -11.11 12.56
N ALA A 258 5.15 -10.05 12.43
CA ALA A 258 3.82 -9.96 13.06
C ALA A 258 2.90 -11.10 12.59
N ALA A 259 2.86 -11.38 11.29
CA ALA A 259 2.09 -12.49 10.74
C ALA A 259 2.53 -13.86 11.31
N GLY A 260 3.85 -14.10 11.39
CA GLY A 260 4.39 -15.33 11.98
C GLY A 260 4.09 -15.48 13.48
N LEU A 261 4.21 -14.39 14.24
CA LEU A 261 3.87 -14.38 15.66
C LEU A 261 2.37 -14.59 15.90
N LEU A 262 1.52 -14.00 15.06
CA LEU A 262 0.08 -14.22 15.09
C LEU A 262 -0.26 -15.68 14.80
N ALA A 263 0.34 -16.27 13.76
CA ALA A 263 0.15 -17.68 13.42
C ALA A 263 0.58 -18.61 14.56
N ARG A 264 1.71 -18.33 15.22
CA ARG A 264 2.17 -19.09 16.39
C ARG A 264 1.15 -19.03 17.53
N LYS A 265 0.69 -17.84 17.89
CA LYS A 265 -0.33 -17.65 18.95
C LYS A 265 -1.67 -18.28 18.60
N ALA A 266 -2.08 -18.25 17.33
CA ALA A 266 -3.30 -18.91 16.88
C ALA A 266 -3.20 -20.42 17.03
N ARG A 267 -2.06 -21.02 16.67
CA ARG A 267 -1.80 -22.46 16.85
C ARG A 267 -1.73 -22.88 18.31
N GLU A 268 -1.21 -22.04 19.19
CA GLU A 268 -1.19 -22.31 20.64
C GLU A 268 -2.58 -22.29 21.28
N LYS A 269 -3.56 -21.65 20.63
CA LYS A 269 -4.96 -21.57 21.08
C LYS A 269 -5.90 -22.54 20.37
N ALA A 270 -5.43 -23.23 19.33
CA ALA A 270 -6.18 -24.22 18.55
C ALA A 270 -6.00 -25.61 19.15
#